data_AF-A0A5B8CCN3-F1
#
_entry.id   AF-A0A5B8CCN3-F1
#
_cell.length_a   1.000
_cell.length_b   1.000
_cell.length_c   1.000
_cell.angle_alpha   90.00
_cell.angle_beta   90.00
_cell.angle_gamma   90.00
#
_symmetry.space_group_name_H-M   'P 1'
#
loop_
_entity.id
_entity.type
_entity.pdbx_description
1 polymer ?
#
loop_
_entity_poly.entity_id
_entity_poly.type
_entity_poly.pdbx_seq_one_letter_code
_entity_poly.pdbx_strand_id
1 'polypeptide(L)' 'MQEALTPTSLSNAAGISVPYASQILAGKRQPSREIAFAIFKATGKKFGHLAALSDRDARALARLEAKAAAA' A
#
# COMPACT_ATOMS: atom_id res chain seq x y z
N MET A 1 14.47 1.02 -13.89
CA MET A 1 14.41 2.38 -13.34
C MET A 1 13.26 2.38 -12.32
N GLN A 2 13.49 2.76 -11.06
CA GLN A 2 12.39 2.83 -10.08
C GLN A 2 11.62 4.13 -10.35
N GLU A 3 10.45 4.02 -10.98
CA GLU A 3 9.59 5.16 -11.24
C GLU A 3 9.17 5.79 -9.91
N ALA A 4 9.37 7.10 -9.78
CA ALA A 4 9.05 7.82 -8.55
C ALA A 4 7.53 7.71 -8.30
N LEU A 5 7.13 7.13 -7.17
CA LEU A 5 5.73 6.95 -6.82
C LEU A 5 5.06 8.32 -6.67
N THR A 6 4.23 8.71 -7.63
CA THR A 6 3.48 9.98 -7.61
C THR A 6 2.12 9.80 -6.92
N PRO A 7 1.53 10.86 -6.35
CA PRO A 7 0.18 10.80 -5.78
C PRO A 7 -0.87 10.25 -6.76
N THR A 8 -0.76 10.59 -8.05
CA THR A 8 -1.66 10.10 -9.10
C THR A 8 -1.46 8.61 -9.36
N SER A 9 -0.22 8.14 -9.47
CA SER A 9 0.06 6.70 -9.65
C SER A 9 -0.46 5.87 -8.48
N LEU A 10 -0.28 6.38 -7.24
CA LEU A 10 -0.73 5.73 -6.03
C LEU A 10 -2.25 5.72 -5.91
N SER A 11 -2.90 6.83 -6.27
CA SER A 11 -4.35 6.96 -6.33
C SER A 11 -4.96 5.92 -7.28
N ASN A 12 -4.44 5.81 -8.50
CA ASN A 12 -4.90 4.84 -9.50
C ASN A 12 -4.66 3.39 -9.05
N ALA A 13 -3.50 3.13 -8.44
CA ALA A 13 -3.10 1.80 -8.00
C ALA A 13 -3.93 1.27 -6.82
N ALA A 14 -4.32 2.14 -5.89
CA ALA A 14 -5.01 1.76 -4.66
C ALA A 14 -6.50 2.13 -4.64
N GLY A 15 -7.04 2.75 -5.69
CA GLY A 15 -8.44 3.16 -5.76
C GLY A 15 -8.81 4.26 -4.75
N ILE A 16 -7.85 5.11 -4.39
CA ILE A 16 -8.02 6.18 -3.39
C ILE A 16 -7.95 7.56 -4.03
N SER A 17 -8.38 8.61 -3.33
CA SER A 17 -8.27 9.98 -3.85
C SER A 17 -6.81 10.47 -3.91
N VAL A 18 -6.50 11.29 -4.92
CA VAL A 18 -5.16 11.90 -5.08
C VAL A 18 -4.73 12.72 -3.84
N PRO A 19 -5.60 13.53 -3.19
CA PRO A 19 -5.21 14.23 -1.96
C PRO A 19 -4.84 13.28 -0.83
N TYR A 20 -5.57 12.16 -0.68
CA TYR A 20 -5.27 11.16 0.34
C TYR A 20 -3.95 10.42 0.04
N ALA A 21 -3.72 10.06 -1.22
CA ALA A 21 -2.44 9.52 -1.68
C ALA A 21 -1.26 10.47 -1.39
N SER A 22 -1.44 11.77 -1.64
CA SER A 22 -0.43 12.80 -1.31
C SER A 22 -0.13 12.87 0.19
N GLN A 23 -1.17 12.80 1.05
CA GLN A 23 -0.99 12.76 2.50
C GLN A 23 -0.23 11.52 2.98
N ILE A 24 -0.48 10.35 2.36
CA ILE A 24 0.24 9.11 2.66
C ILE A 24 1.71 9.23 2.27
N LEU A 25 2.00 9.73 1.06
CA LEU A 25 3.37 9.91 0.57
C LEU A 25 4.16 10.92 1.40
N ALA A 26 3.50 11.97 1.87
CA ALA A 26 4.09 12.96 2.78
C ALA A 26 4.23 12.47 4.23
N GLY A 27 3.80 11.23 4.55
CA GLY A 27 3.82 10.69 5.91
C GLY A 27 2.83 11.36 6.87
N LYS A 28 1.97 12.26 6.39
CA LYS A 28 1.00 13.00 7.20
C LYS A 28 -0.18 12.15 7.65
N ARG A 29 -0.44 11.05 6.93
CA ARG A 29 -1.54 10.14 7.24
C ARG A 29 -1.13 8.70 7.03
N GLN A 30 -1.49 7.83 7.99
CA GLN A 30 -1.31 6.40 7.82
C GLN A 30 -2.51 5.81 7.06
N PRO A 31 -2.27 4.98 6.03
CA PRO A 31 -3.33 4.22 5.40
C PRO A 31 -3.92 3.18 6.35
N SER A 32 -5.19 2.84 6.16
CA SER A 32 -5.79 1.66 6.79
C SER A 32 -5.08 0.39 6.32
N ARG A 33 -5.34 -0.73 7.00
CA ARG A 33 -4.72 -2.02 6.67
C ARG A 33 -4.99 -2.46 5.24
N GLU A 34 -6.25 -2.43 4.83
CA GLU A 34 -6.68 -2.78 3.48
C GLU A 34 -5.97 -1.91 2.42
N ILE A 35 -5.89 -0.60 2.65
CA ILE A 35 -5.25 0.33 1.70
C ILE A 35 -3.74 0.11 1.66
N ALA A 36 -3.09 -0.12 2.79
CA ALA A 36 -1.66 -0.45 2.84
C ALA A 36 -1.35 -1.72 2.02
N PHE A 37 -2.20 -2.73 2.10
CA PHE A 37 -2.10 -3.94 1.28
C PHE A 37 -2.34 -3.70 -0.20
N ALA A 38 -3.38 -2.94 -0.55
CA ALA A 38 -3.67 -2.60 -1.94
C ALA A 38 -2.48 -1.86 -2.58
N ILE A 39 -1.92 -0.89 -1.87
CA ILE A 39 -0.72 -0.17 -2.29
C ILE A 39 0.47 -1.11 -2.44
N PHE A 40 0.74 -1.97 -1.46
CA PHE A 40 1.87 -2.91 -1.51
C PHE A 40 1.74 -3.89 -2.69
N LYS A 41 0.54 -4.41 -2.95
CA LYS A 41 0.29 -5.32 -4.06
C LYS A 41 0.52 -4.64 -5.41
N ALA A 42 0.09 -3.39 -5.56
CA ALA A 42 0.17 -2.67 -6.83
C ALA A 42 1.55 -2.04 -7.08
N THR A 43 2.27 -1.64 -6.03
CA THR A 43 3.50 -0.83 -6.15
C THR A 43 4.74 -1.47 -5.56
N GLY A 44 4.59 -2.54 -4.78
CA GLY A 44 5.66 -3.14 -3.97
C GLY A 44 6.12 -2.28 -2.80
N LYS A 45 5.61 -1.05 -2.64
CA LYS A 45 5.99 -0.15 -1.54
C LYS A 45 5.18 -0.43 -0.29
N LYS A 46 5.85 -0.34 0.86
CA LYS A 46 5.29 -0.59 2.17
C LYS A 46 4.98 0.74 2.87
N PHE A 47 3.75 0.89 3.37
CA PHE A 47 3.29 2.07 4.09
C PHE A 47 2.60 1.67 5.40
N GLY A 48 2.54 2.61 6.35
CA GLY A 48 1.89 2.39 7.64
C GLY A 48 2.51 1.22 8.40
N HIS A 49 1.67 0.32 8.91
CA HIS A 49 2.11 -0.88 9.66
C HIS A 49 2.89 -1.88 8.80
N LEU A 50 2.79 -1.84 7.46
CA LEU A 50 3.65 -2.66 6.61
C LEU A 50 5.09 -2.16 6.55
N ALA A 51 5.34 -0.88 6.86
CA ALA A 51 6.68 -0.31 6.81
C ALA A 51 7.64 -0.96 7.81
N ALA A 52 7.11 -1.44 8.95
CA ALA A 52 7.89 -2.13 9.98
C ALA A 52 8.13 -3.62 9.66
N LEU A 53 7.47 -4.17 8.64
CA LEU A 53 7.58 -5.59 8.31
C LEU A 53 8.74 -5.87 7.35
N SER A 54 9.36 -7.04 7.53
CA SER A 54 10.26 -7.59 6.52
C SER A 54 9.48 -7.84 5.22
N ASP A 55 10.15 -7.83 4.07
CA ASP A 55 9.50 -8.13 2.79
C ASP A 55 8.87 -9.53 2.79
N ARG A 56 9.46 -10.47 3.51
CA ARG A 56 8.94 -11.83 3.67
C ARG A 56 7.61 -11.81 4.42
N ASP A 57 7.54 -11.08 5.52
CA ASP A 57 6.33 -11.00 6.35
C ASP A 57 5.22 -10.21 5.67
N ALA A 58 5.57 -9.11 5.00
CA ALA A 58 4.62 -8.33 4.19
C ALA A 58 3.99 -9.19 3.07
N ARG A 59 4.80 -10.02 2.39
CA ARG A 59 4.31 -10.97 1.38
C ARG A 59 3.45 -12.08 1.98
N ALA A 60 3.84 -12.62 3.14
CA ALA A 60 3.05 -13.64 3.82
C ALA A 60 1.67 -13.09 4.22
N LEU A 61 1.64 -11.88 4.79
CA LEU A 61 0.42 -11.22 5.23
C LEU A 61 -0.48 -10.85 4.04
N ALA A 62 0.11 -10.41 2.92
CA ALA A 62 -0.64 -10.14 1.68
C ALA A 62 -1.31 -11.41 1.11
N ARG A 63 -0.64 -12.57 1.19
CA ARG A 63 -1.22 -13.87 0.78
C ARG A 63 -2.39 -14.28 1.67
N LEU A 64 -2.29 -14.05 2.98
CA LEU A 64 -3.36 -14.35 3.93
C LEU A 64 -4.60 -13.48 3.68
N GLU A 65 -4.44 -12.18 3.44
CA GLU A 65 -5.55 -11.30 3.10
C GLU A 65 -6.24 -11.69 1.79
N ALA A 66 -5.45 -11.99 0.74
CA ALA A 66 -6.01 -12.44 -0.53
C ALA A 66 -6.84 -13.72 -0.39
N LYS A 67 -6.42 -14.64 0.51
CA LYS A 67 -7.16 -15.87 0.80
C LYS A 67 -8.43 -15.59 1.62
N ALA A 68 -8.37 -14.66 2.58
CA ALA A 68 -9.52 -14.26 3.39
C ALA A 68 -10.60 -13.54 2.58
N ALA A 69 -10.21 -12.72 1.59
CA ALA A 69 -11.14 -12.04 0.69
C ALA A 69 -11.79 -12.96 -0.35
N ALA A 70 -11.24 -14.16 -0.57
CA ALA A 70 -11.73 -15.17 -1.50
C ALA A 70 -12.58 -16.27 -0.84
N ALA A 71 -12.76 -16.20 0.49
CA ALA A 71 -13.56 -17.12 1.29
C ALA A 71 -14.92 -16.49 1.61
#